data_AF-A0A1H6RA93-F1
#
_entry.id   AF-A0A1H6RA93-F1
#
_cell.length_a   1.000
_cell.length_b   1.000
_cell.length_c   1.000
_cell.angle_alpha   90.00
_cell.angle_beta   90.00
_cell.angle_gamma   90.00
#
_symmetry.space_group_name_H-M   'P 1'
#
loop_
_entity.id
_entity.type
_entity.pdbx_description
1 polymer ?
#
loop_
_entity_poly.entity_id
_entity_poly.type
_entity_poly.pdbx_seq_one_letter_code
_entity_poly.pdbx_strand_id
1 'polypeptide(L)'
;MNHLDKVYAESVAKDYMPKETSKVRQLKKLDEKAKKPAYITALSVGVVGALLLGIGMCFSMGILGSGLVAMVFGVVLGVLGIAVCIVNYPLYLKLLKKGKAMYAYEILELAKEISEE
;
A
#
# COMPACT_ATOMS: atom_id res chain seq x y z
N MET A 1 -39.46 -24.13 -16.77
CA MET A 1 -38.08 -23.61 -16.92
C MET A 1 -37.20 -24.49 -16.08
N ASN A 2 -36.53 -25.43 -16.74
CA ASN A 2 -35.81 -26.51 -16.08
C ASN A 2 -34.53 -25.93 -15.46
N HIS A 3 -34.11 -26.48 -14.32
CA HIS A 3 -32.83 -26.15 -13.67
C HIS A 3 -31.64 -26.20 -14.66
N LEU A 4 -31.74 -27.06 -15.67
CA LEU A 4 -30.83 -27.18 -16.79
C LEU A 4 -30.70 -25.89 -17.62
N ASP A 5 -31.80 -25.18 -17.86
CA ASP A 5 -31.80 -23.95 -18.67
C ASP A 5 -31.07 -22.81 -17.94
N LYS A 6 -31.21 -22.75 -16.60
CA LYS A 6 -30.50 -21.78 -15.76
C LYS A 6 -29.00 -22.08 -15.68
N VAL A 7 -28.63 -23.33 -15.45
CA VAL A 7 -27.22 -23.76 -15.42
C VAL A 7 -26.56 -23.54 -16.78
N TYR A 8 -27.30 -23.77 -17.87
CA TYR A 8 -26.82 -23.53 -19.23
C TYR A 8 -26.66 -22.02 -19.52
N ALA A 9 -27.60 -21.18 -19.08
CA ALA A 9 -27.46 -19.73 -19.19
C ALA A 9 -26.29 -19.18 -18.36
N GLU A 10 -26.07 -19.69 -17.14
CA GLU A 10 -24.93 -19.31 -16.29
C GLU A 10 -23.59 -19.79 -16.86
N SER A 11 -23.52 -20.98 -17.48
CA SER A 11 -22.30 -21.46 -18.13
C SER A 11 -21.94 -20.62 -19.35
N VAL A 12 -22.93 -20.26 -20.17
CA VAL A 12 -22.72 -19.42 -21.34
C VAL A 12 -22.32 -18.00 -20.93
N ALA A 13 -22.96 -17.41 -19.92
CA ALA A 13 -22.55 -16.10 -19.39
C ALA A 13 -21.11 -16.11 -18.83
N LYS A 14 -20.70 -17.19 -18.18
CA LYS A 14 -19.34 -17.38 -17.66
C LYS A 14 -18.29 -17.54 -18.77
N ASP A 15 -18.67 -17.96 -19.98
CA ASP A 15 -17.78 -18.07 -21.14
C ASP A 15 -17.55 -16.75 -21.89
N TYR A 16 -18.42 -15.75 -21.73
CA TYR A 16 -18.22 -14.39 -22.26
C TYR A 16 -17.59 -13.43 -21.25
N MET A 17 -17.53 -13.81 -19.98
CA MET A 17 -16.68 -13.12 -19.01
C MET A 17 -15.25 -13.59 -19.24
N PRO A 18 -14.25 -12.68 -19.33
CA PRO A 18 -12.85 -13.11 -19.32
C PRO A 18 -12.59 -13.76 -17.95
N LYS A 19 -12.74 -15.09 -17.89
CA LYS A 19 -12.34 -15.92 -16.75
C LYS A 19 -10.89 -15.55 -16.50
N GLU A 20 -10.57 -14.97 -15.34
CA GLU A 20 -9.19 -14.65 -14.96
C GLU A 20 -8.33 -15.88 -15.28
N THR A 21 -7.52 -15.78 -16.33
CA THR A 21 -6.65 -16.88 -16.74
C THR A 21 -5.64 -17.09 -15.60
N SER A 22 -5.10 -18.32 -15.48
CA SER A 22 -4.05 -18.63 -14.50
C SER A 22 -2.93 -17.57 -14.52
N LYS A 23 -2.64 -17.03 -15.71
CA LYS A 23 -1.67 -15.97 -15.96
C LYS A 23 -2.12 -14.59 -15.47
N VAL A 24 -3.39 -14.17 -15.64
CA VAL A 24 -3.95 -12.93 -15.05
C VAL A 24 -3.92 -12.97 -13.52
N ARG A 25 -4.22 -14.12 -12.92
CA ARG A 25 -4.13 -14.29 -11.47
C ARG A 25 -2.68 -14.25 -10.95
N GLN A 26 -1.73 -14.74 -11.75
CA GLN A 26 -0.29 -14.59 -11.47
C GLN A 26 0.17 -13.14 -11.59
N LEU A 27 -0.28 -12.42 -12.63
CA LEU A 27 -0.01 -10.99 -12.83
C LEU A 27 -0.51 -10.15 -11.64
N LYS A 28 -1.72 -10.45 -11.16
CA LYS A 28 -2.31 -9.81 -9.97
C LYS A 28 -1.52 -10.08 -8.69
N LYS A 29 -1.08 -11.32 -8.47
CA LYS A 29 -0.18 -11.67 -7.35
C LYS A 29 1.17 -10.98 -7.45
N LEU A 30 1.70 -10.80 -8.67
CA LEU A 30 2.97 -10.13 -8.92
C LEU A 30 2.87 -8.63 -8.67
N ASP A 31 1.79 -7.98 -9.11
CA ASP A 31 1.52 -6.55 -8.85
C ASP A 31 1.28 -6.29 -7.34
N GLU A 32 0.59 -7.20 -6.64
CA GLU A 32 0.51 -7.15 -5.17
C GLU A 32 1.88 -7.29 -4.51
N LYS A 33 2.73 -8.22 -4.96
CA LYS A 33 4.11 -8.36 -4.46
C LYS A 33 4.95 -7.11 -4.72
N ALA A 34 4.80 -6.47 -5.87
CA ALA A 34 5.53 -5.25 -6.23
C ALA A 34 5.12 -4.05 -5.35
N LYS A 35 3.86 -3.98 -4.93
CA LYS A 35 3.34 -2.90 -4.07
C LYS A 35 3.58 -3.13 -2.57
N LYS A 36 3.67 -4.40 -2.13
CA LYS A 36 3.90 -4.76 -0.72
C LYS A 36 5.09 -4.07 -0.05
N PRO A 37 6.32 -4.05 -0.62
CA PRO A 37 7.45 -3.43 0.05
C PRO A 37 7.30 -1.91 0.18
N ALA A 38 6.68 -1.27 -0.82
CA ALA A 38 6.38 0.16 -0.77
C ALA A 38 5.33 0.48 0.31
N TYR A 39 4.28 -0.34 0.40
CA TYR A 39 3.23 -0.18 1.39
C TYR A 39 3.75 -0.42 2.81
N ILE A 40 4.49 -1.51 3.07
CA ILE A 40 5.03 -1.84 4.40
C ILE A 40 5.97 -0.73 4.90
N THR A 41 6.81 -0.19 4.02
CA THR A 41 7.74 0.90 4.38
C THR A 41 7.01 2.22 4.66
N ALA A 42 5.99 2.55 3.87
CA ALA A 42 5.17 3.73 4.12
C ALA A 42 4.36 3.59 5.42
N LEU A 43 3.89 2.39 5.72
CA LEU A 43 3.14 2.11 6.93
C LEU A 43 4.05 2.17 8.16
N SER A 44 5.26 1.60 8.10
CA SER A 44 6.21 1.65 9.22
C SER A 44 6.68 3.08 9.49
N VAL A 45 7.04 3.85 8.46
CA VAL A 45 7.46 5.25 8.61
C VAL A 45 6.30 6.12 9.10
N GLY A 46 5.09 5.90 8.59
CA GLY A 46 3.88 6.59 9.05
C GLY A 46 3.54 6.29 10.51
N VAL A 47 3.62 5.02 10.93
CA VAL A 47 3.39 4.62 12.32
C VAL A 47 4.42 5.25 13.26
N VAL A 48 5.70 5.27 12.86
CA VAL A 48 6.76 5.94 13.64
C VAL A 48 6.49 7.45 13.75
N GLY A 49 6.12 8.11 12.65
CA GLY A 49 5.77 9.53 12.65
C GLY A 49 4.56 9.84 13.56
N ALA A 50 3.52 9.03 13.50
CA ALA A 50 2.33 9.16 14.33
C ALA A 50 2.64 8.95 15.83
N LEU A 51 3.49 7.98 16.16
CA LEU A 51 3.95 7.74 17.54
C LEU A 51 4.77 8.93 18.06
N LEU A 52 5.69 9.48 17.26
CA LEU A 52 6.47 10.67 17.64
C LEU A 52 5.57 11.89 17.87
N LEU A 53 4.56 12.08 17.04
CA LEU A 53 3.58 13.15 17.20
C LEU A 53 2.77 12.95 18.50
N GLY A 54 2.28 11.73 18.75
CA GLY A 54 1.57 11.38 19.99
C GLY A 54 2.40 11.63 21.24
N ILE A 55 3.67 11.21 21.24
CA ILE A 55 4.61 11.45 22.34
C ILE A 55 4.85 12.95 22.54
N GLY A 56 5.02 13.72 21.46
CA GLY A 56 5.17 15.16 21.51
C GLY A 56 3.97 15.87 22.14
N MET A 57 2.74 15.43 21.82
CA MET A 57 1.52 15.96 22.45
C MET A 57 1.42 15.62 23.94
N CYS A 58 1.76 14.38 24.33
CA CYS A 58 1.76 13.98 25.74
C CYS A 58 2.76 14.78 26.58
N PHE A 59 3.94 15.10 26.03
CA PHE A 59 4.92 15.98 26.67
C PHE A 59 4.43 17.43 26.73
N SER A 60 3.79 17.93 25.66
CA SER A 60 3.29 19.31 25.62
C SER A 60 2.11 19.57 26.57
N MET A 61 1.31 18.55 26.90
CA MET A 61 0.25 18.65 27.91
C MET A 61 0.74 18.50 29.35
N GLY A 62 2.06 18.34 29.57
CA GLY A 62 2.65 18.25 30.90
C GLY A 62 2.35 16.95 31.64
N ILE A 63 1.87 15.90 30.94
CA ILE A 63 1.53 14.60 31.53
C ILE A 63 2.79 13.85 32.00
N LEU A 64 3.91 14.05 31.30
CA LEU A 64 5.19 13.37 31.56
C LEU A 64 6.24 14.26 32.26
N GLY A 65 5.93 15.54 32.50
CA GLY A 65 6.83 16.48 33.18
C GLY A 65 6.25 17.90 33.19
N SER A 66 6.31 18.57 34.34
CA SER A 66 5.82 19.93 34.51
C SER A 66 6.94 20.95 34.20
N GLY A 67 6.68 21.87 33.26
CA GLY A 67 7.56 23.01 32.99
C GLY A 67 7.67 23.41 31.53
N LEU A 68 8.13 24.65 31.30
CA LEU A 68 8.32 25.24 29.98
C LEU A 68 9.25 24.39 29.08
N VAL A 69 10.25 23.74 29.69
CA VAL A 69 11.24 22.91 28.99
C VAL A 69 10.60 21.66 28.38
N ALA A 70 9.69 21.00 29.11
CA ALA A 70 8.97 19.82 28.63
C ALA A 70 8.02 20.17 27.47
N MET A 71 7.39 21.36 27.53
CA MET A 71 6.54 21.87 26.46
C MET A 71 7.34 22.14 25.18
N VAL A 72 8.48 22.81 25.27
CA VAL A 72 9.35 23.09 24.12
C VAL A 72 9.86 21.78 23.49
N PHE A 73 10.29 20.82 24.31
CA PHE A 73 10.70 19.50 23.81
C PHE A 73 9.55 18.77 23.10
N GLY A 74 8.35 18.81 23.67
CA GLY A 74 7.14 18.22 23.07
C GLY A 74 6.79 18.83 21.72
N VAL A 75 6.88 20.15 21.57
CA VAL A 75 6.64 20.84 20.30
C VAL A 75 7.69 20.46 19.26
N VAL A 76 8.97 20.42 19.62
CA VAL A 76 10.04 20.00 18.68
C VAL A 76 9.81 18.56 18.19
N LEU A 77 9.50 17.64 19.10
CA LEU A 77 9.15 16.26 18.75
C LEU A 77 7.89 16.17 17.89
N GLY A 78 6.86 16.97 18.18
CA GLY A 78 5.63 17.05 17.39
C GLY A 78 5.87 17.53 15.96
N VAL A 79 6.68 18.58 15.79
CA VAL A 79 7.07 19.10 14.47
C VAL A 79 7.86 18.06 13.67
N LEU A 80 8.76 17.33 14.31
CA LEU A 80 9.47 16.21 13.68
C LEU A 80 8.51 15.10 13.24
N GLY A 81 7.53 14.74 14.09
CA GLY A 81 6.49 13.76 13.74
C GLY A 81 5.67 14.19 12.52
N ILE A 82 5.29 15.47 12.43
CA ILE A 82 4.59 16.03 11.27
C ILE A 82 5.46 16.00 10.01
N ALA A 83 6.74 16.38 10.12
CA ALA A 83 7.67 16.32 9.00
C ALA A 83 7.84 14.89 8.46
N VAL A 84 7.94 13.89 9.35
CA VAL A 84 7.98 12.47 8.98
C VAL A 84 6.70 12.05 8.24
N CYS A 85 5.53 12.47 8.72
CA CYS A 85 4.26 12.21 8.03
C CYS A 85 4.16 12.87 6.65
N ILE A 86 4.65 14.10 6.49
CA ILE A 86 4.67 14.82 5.20
C ILE A 86 5.60 14.11 4.22
N VAL A 87 6.79 13.70 4.66
CA VAL A 87 7.78 13.02 3.83
C VAL A 87 7.35 11.58 3.49
N ASN A 88 6.42 10.99 4.25
CA ASN A 88 5.92 9.64 4.01
C ASN A 88 5.26 9.48 2.62
N TYR A 89 4.49 10.47 2.18
CA TYR A 89 3.80 10.42 0.89
C TYR A 89 4.74 10.43 -0.34
N PRO A 90 5.74 11.34 -0.46
CA PRO A 90 6.72 11.28 -1.54
C PRO A 90 7.65 10.07 -1.43
N LEU A 91 7.95 9.59 -0.21
CA LEU A 91 8.72 8.36 0.00
C LEU A 91 7.97 7.14 -0.54
N TYR A 92 6.67 7.03 -0.25
CA TYR A 92 5.78 6.00 -0.79
C TYR A 92 5.77 5.98 -2.31
N LEU A 93 5.63 7.15 -2.96
CA LEU A 93 5.65 7.26 -4.42
C LEU A 93 6.99 6.82 -5.05
N LYS A 94 8.11 7.17 -4.42
CA LYS A 94 9.45 6.72 -4.88
C LYS A 94 9.62 5.21 -4.74
N LEU A 95 9.18 4.63 -3.62
CA LEU A 95 9.24 3.19 -3.38
C LEU A 95 8.30 2.43 -4.31
N LEU A 96 7.11 2.95 -4.60
CA LEU A 96 6.19 2.40 -5.59
C LEU A 96 6.82 2.34 -6.99
N LYS A 97 7.49 3.42 -7.42
CA LYS A 97 8.18 3.45 -8.71
C LYS A 97 9.32 2.45 -8.76
N LYS A 98 10.12 2.33 -7.69
CA LYS A 98 11.20 1.33 -7.60
C LYS A 98 10.66 -0.11 -7.59
N GLY A 99 9.60 -0.38 -6.84
CA GLY A 99 8.95 -1.69 -6.80
C GLY A 99 8.39 -2.07 -8.17
N LYS A 100 7.70 -1.13 -8.85
CA LYS A 100 7.23 -1.33 -10.22
C LYS A 100 8.37 -1.55 -11.21
N ALA A 101 9.48 -0.81 -11.10
CA ALA A 101 10.63 -0.97 -12.00
C ALA A 101 11.36 -2.32 -11.83
N MET A 102 11.47 -2.83 -10.59
CA MET A 102 12.07 -4.15 -10.30
C MET A 102 11.29 -5.30 -10.94
N TYR A 103 9.95 -5.22 -10.93
CA TYR A 103 9.08 -6.25 -11.51
C TYR A 103 8.60 -5.91 -12.93
N ALA A 104 8.96 -4.75 -13.48
CA ALA A 104 8.47 -4.29 -14.78
C ALA A 104 8.86 -5.26 -15.91
N TYR A 105 10.06 -5.82 -15.85
CA TYR A 105 10.55 -6.76 -16.84
C TYR A 105 9.73 -8.07 -16.82
N GLU A 106 9.57 -8.70 -15.65
CA GLU A 106 8.74 -9.92 -15.51
C GLU A 106 7.26 -9.67 -15.85
N ILE A 107 6.70 -8.51 -15.49
CA ILE A 107 5.31 -8.16 -15.82
C ILE A 107 5.14 -7.94 -17.32
N LEU A 108 6.10 -7.28 -17.98
CA LEU A 108 6.06 -7.04 -19.43
C LEU A 108 6.26 -8.32 -20.23
N GLU A 109 7.17 -9.18 -19.80
CA GLU A 109 7.43 -10.47 -20.43
C GLU A 109 6.20 -11.39 -20.30
N LEU A 110 5.61 -11.49 -19.11
CA LEU A 110 4.39 -12.27 -18.89
C LEU A 110 3.17 -11.67 -19.63
N ALA A 111 3.07 -10.34 -19.72
CA ALA A 111 2.00 -9.68 -20.49
C ALA A 111 2.16 -9.90 -21.99
N LYS A 112 3.39 -9.94 -22.50
CA LYS A 112 3.69 -10.22 -23.90
C LYS A 112 3.37 -11.67 -24.24
N GLU A 113 3.73 -12.61 -23.37
CA GLU A 113 3.42 -14.04 -23.52
C GLU A 113 1.90 -14.33 -23.48
N ILE A 114 1.12 -13.53 -22.74
CA ILE A 114 -0.36 -13.60 -22.76
C ILE A 114 -0.94 -12.96 -24.04
N SER A 115 -0.29 -11.95 -24.60
CA SER A 115 -0.76 -11.22 -25.79
C SER A 115 -0.36 -11.88 -27.11
N GLU A 116 0.65 -12.76 -27.08
CA GLU A 116 1.06 -13.61 -28.20
C GLU A 116 0.35 -14.98 -28.19
N GLU A 117 -0.40 -15.31 -27.13
CA GLU A 117 -1.43 -16.37 -27.08
C GLU A 117 -2.79 -15.88 -27.60
#